data_AF-A0A353S6J4-F1
#
_entry.id   AF-A0A353S6J4-F1
#
_cell.length_a   1.000
_cell.length_b   1.000
_cell.length_c   1.000
_cell.angle_alpha   90.00
_cell.angle_beta   90.00
_cell.angle_gamma   90.00
#
_symmetry.space_group_name_H-M   'P 1'
#
loop_
_entity.id
_entity.type
_entity.pdbx_description
1 polymer ?
#
loop_
_entity_poly.entity_id
_entity_poly.type
_entity_poly.pdbx_seq_one_letter_code
_entity_poly.pdbx_strand_id
1 'polypeptide(L)'
;MNKLLIISGGIALFSGIAAAKSQSTIRQNFPAEGIKCISSTLRYEDVEFSRCDGDEIQIEIITTAPKSRPEARTEGGTFFLRSQDKRMSFRNERCTVYVRIPETCSLESLAAVSSSGNISCSALATSGQFSVQASSG
;
A
#
# COMPACT_ATOMS: atom_id res chain seq x y z
N MET A 1 -17.85 -21.05 34.90
CA MET A 1 -17.04 -22.11 34.29
C MET A 1 -17.94 -22.97 33.42
N ASN A 2 -17.71 -22.98 32.11
CA ASN A 2 -17.88 -24.13 31.21
C ASN A 2 -17.24 -23.75 29.87
N LYS A 3 -16.39 -24.66 29.39
CA LYS A 3 -15.66 -24.56 28.13
C LYS A 3 -16.36 -25.40 27.05
N LEU A 4 -16.00 -25.05 25.82
CA LEU A 4 -15.83 -25.86 24.60
C LEU A 4 -16.95 -25.85 23.53
N LEU A 5 -16.62 -25.15 22.43
CA LEU A 5 -16.46 -25.61 21.04
C LEU A 5 -16.85 -27.09 20.74
N ILE A 6 -17.46 -27.43 19.59
CA ILE A 6 -16.80 -27.61 18.28
C ILE A 6 -17.80 -27.50 17.10
N ILE A 7 -17.21 -27.10 15.96
CA ILE A 7 -17.70 -26.82 14.61
C ILE A 7 -18.01 -28.10 13.80
N SER A 8 -19.10 -28.11 13.04
CA SER A 8 -19.17 -28.78 11.73
C SER A 8 -20.49 -28.45 11.02
N GLY A 9 -20.43 -27.68 9.93
CA GLY A 9 -21.52 -27.52 8.96
C GLY A 9 -22.76 -26.76 9.45
N GLY A 10 -22.88 -25.48 9.10
CA GLY A 10 -24.12 -24.73 9.26
C GLY A 10 -23.92 -23.34 9.87
N ILE A 11 -24.48 -22.35 9.19
CA ILE A 11 -24.45 -20.93 9.52
C ILE A 11 -25.09 -20.71 10.89
N ALA A 12 -24.35 -20.12 11.83
CA ALA A 12 -24.93 -19.53 13.03
C ALA A 12 -24.74 -18.00 12.95
N LEU A 13 -25.85 -17.31 12.68
CA LEU A 13 -25.99 -15.87 12.80
C LEU A 13 -25.71 -15.46 14.26
N PHE A 14 -24.59 -14.79 14.49
CA PHE A 14 -24.39 -14.00 15.70
C PHE A 14 -24.84 -12.57 15.43
N SER A 15 -26.12 -12.30 15.69
CA SER A 15 -26.66 -10.95 15.84
C SER A 15 -26.10 -10.33 17.12
N GLY A 16 -25.15 -9.40 17.01
CA GLY A 16 -24.73 -8.59 18.16
C GLY A 16 -23.34 -7.96 18.16
N ILE A 17 -22.52 -8.12 17.10
CA ILE A 17 -21.24 -7.40 17.00
C ILE A 17 -21.44 -6.20 16.09
N ALA A 18 -21.37 -4.99 16.64
CA ALA A 18 -21.27 -3.76 15.87
C ALA A 18 -20.27 -4.01 14.72
N ALA A 19 -20.71 -3.84 13.47
CA ALA A 19 -19.94 -4.21 12.29
C ALA A 19 -18.55 -3.56 12.37
N ALA A 20 -17.55 -4.35 12.78
CA ALA A 20 -16.16 -3.96 12.66
C ALA A 20 -15.97 -3.61 11.18
N LYS A 21 -15.60 -2.36 10.88
CA LYS A 21 -15.38 -1.94 9.49
C LYS A 21 -14.45 -2.96 8.85
N SER A 22 -14.98 -3.73 7.89
CA SER A 22 -14.25 -4.84 7.29
C SER A 22 -12.99 -4.29 6.61
N GLN A 23 -11.83 -4.61 7.17
CA GLN A 23 -10.56 -4.31 6.54
C GLN A 23 -10.45 -5.13 5.26
N SER A 24 -10.05 -4.47 4.17
CA SER A 24 -9.83 -5.09 2.87
C SER A 24 -8.34 -5.05 2.53
N THR A 25 -7.84 -6.14 1.95
CA THR A 25 -6.47 -6.22 1.44
C THR A 25 -6.52 -6.37 -0.08
N ILE A 26 -5.81 -5.50 -0.79
CA ILE A 26 -5.72 -5.51 -2.25
C ILE A 26 -4.26 -5.74 -2.62
N ARG A 27 -4.01 -6.68 -3.53
CA ARG A 27 -2.66 -6.99 -4.00
C ARG A 27 -2.57 -6.80 -5.50
N GLN A 28 -1.49 -6.18 -5.95
CA GLN A 28 -1.19 -5.93 -7.35
C GLN A 28 0.29 -6.15 -7.60
N ASN A 29 0.62 -6.77 -8.73
CA ASN A 29 1.99 -6.98 -9.15
C ASN A 29 2.24 -6.28 -10.47
N PHE A 30 3.45 -5.74 -10.63
CA PHE A 30 3.88 -5.06 -11.85
C PHE A 30 5.25 -5.58 -12.26
N PRO A 31 5.51 -5.76 -13.57
CA PRO A 31 6.84 -6.14 -14.03
C PRO A 31 7.86 -5.09 -13.60
N ALA A 32 8.97 -5.53 -13.01
CA ALA A 32 10.07 -4.63 -12.61
C ALA A 32 11.07 -4.38 -13.75
N GLU A 33 11.00 -5.16 -14.85
CA GLU A 33 11.91 -5.04 -15.98
C GLU A 33 11.89 -3.62 -16.56
N GLY A 34 13.08 -3.01 -16.68
CA GLY A 34 13.25 -1.67 -17.21
C GLY A 34 12.79 -0.54 -16.26
N ILE A 35 12.26 -0.85 -15.09
CA ILE A 35 11.91 0.16 -14.08
C ILE A 35 13.19 0.65 -13.39
N LYS A 36 13.40 1.96 -13.47
CA LYS A 36 14.55 2.67 -12.88
C LYS A 36 14.11 3.73 -11.90
N CYS A 37 12.88 4.19 -12.00
CA CYS A 37 12.37 5.30 -11.21
C CYS A 37 11.05 4.92 -10.52
N ILE A 38 10.87 5.38 -9.29
CA ILE A 38 9.59 5.33 -8.59
C ILE A 38 9.12 6.75 -8.30
N SER A 39 7.88 7.04 -8.66
CA SER A 39 7.23 8.31 -8.39
C SER A 39 5.91 8.05 -7.66
N SER A 40 5.89 8.38 -6.37
CA SER A 40 4.72 8.26 -5.51
C SER A 40 4.18 9.64 -5.15
N THR A 41 2.90 9.88 -5.44
CA THR A 41 2.17 11.10 -5.06
C THR A 41 0.87 10.70 -4.37
N LEU A 42 0.98 10.54 -3.06
CA LEU A 42 -0.12 10.18 -2.17
C LEU A 42 -0.60 11.40 -1.41
N ARG A 43 -1.79 11.35 -0.83
CA ARG A 43 -2.35 12.48 -0.08
C ARG A 43 -2.56 12.14 1.39
N TYR A 44 -3.08 10.96 1.67
CA TYR A 44 -3.54 10.56 3.01
C TYR A 44 -3.00 9.21 3.46
N GLU A 45 -2.41 8.47 2.54
CA GLU A 45 -1.98 7.11 2.74
C GLU A 45 -0.62 7.09 3.44
N ASP A 46 -0.51 6.24 4.46
CA ASP A 46 0.79 5.80 4.96
C ASP A 46 1.39 4.88 3.91
N VAL A 47 2.64 5.12 3.52
CA VAL A 47 3.33 4.29 2.52
C VAL A 47 4.66 3.80 3.05
N GLU A 48 4.89 2.50 2.88
CA GLU A 48 6.17 1.87 3.15
C GLU A 48 6.78 1.35 1.85
N PHE A 49 8.00 1.79 1.56
CA PHE A 49 8.83 1.24 0.50
C PHE A 49 9.86 0.29 1.10
N SER A 50 9.92 -0.94 0.59
CA SER A 50 10.91 -1.93 1.01
C SER A 50 11.47 -2.71 -0.18
N ARG A 51 12.56 -3.44 0.04
CA ARG A 51 13.03 -4.46 -0.91
C ARG A 51 12.32 -5.79 -0.69
N CYS A 52 12.27 -6.63 -1.72
CA CYS A 52 11.82 -8.02 -1.64
C CYS A 52 12.53 -8.92 -2.65
N ASP A 53 12.47 -10.23 -2.40
CA ASP A 53 12.83 -11.25 -3.38
C ASP A 53 11.82 -11.27 -4.54
N GLY A 54 12.30 -11.67 -5.72
CA GLY A 54 11.51 -11.83 -6.94
C GLY A 54 11.86 -10.83 -8.04
N ASP A 55 10.91 -10.67 -8.95
CA ASP A 55 11.05 -10.05 -10.26
C ASP A 55 9.89 -9.08 -10.59
N GLU A 56 8.92 -8.96 -9.68
CA GLU A 56 7.78 -8.05 -9.79
C GLU A 56 7.75 -7.03 -8.65
N ILE A 57 7.41 -5.77 -8.96
CA ILE A 57 7.03 -4.77 -7.95
C ILE A 57 5.68 -5.20 -7.38
N GLN A 58 5.63 -5.45 -6.07
CA GLN A 58 4.42 -5.88 -5.37
C GLN A 58 3.83 -4.72 -4.59
N ILE A 59 2.53 -4.51 -4.74
CA ILE A 59 1.78 -3.54 -3.97
C ILE A 59 0.77 -4.28 -3.10
N GLU A 60 0.75 -3.95 -1.83
CA GLU A 60 -0.28 -4.38 -0.90
C GLU A 60 -0.95 -3.16 -0.27
N ILE A 61 -2.26 -3.03 -0.48
CA ILE A 61 -3.05 -1.92 0.05
C ILE A 61 -3.98 -2.48 1.12
N ILE A 62 -3.80 -1.98 2.34
CA ILE A 62 -4.66 -2.28 3.49
C ILE A 62 -5.56 -1.08 3.71
N THR A 63 -6.87 -1.27 3.57
CA THR A 63 -7.83 -0.16 3.70
C THR A 63 -9.16 -0.60 4.25
N THR A 64 -9.84 0.28 4.98
CA THR A 64 -11.26 0.12 5.34
C THR A 64 -12.21 0.66 4.27
N ALA A 65 -11.67 1.24 3.19
CA ALA A 65 -12.42 1.90 2.10
C ALA A 65 -11.91 1.48 0.71
N PRO A 66 -12.21 0.25 0.25
CA PRO A 66 -11.62 -0.35 -0.95
C PRO A 66 -11.98 0.35 -2.28
N LYS A 67 -12.99 1.22 -2.27
CA LYS A 67 -13.44 2.00 -3.43
C LYS A 67 -12.56 3.24 -3.70
N SER A 68 -11.75 3.64 -2.73
CA SER A 68 -10.96 4.86 -2.79
C SER A 68 -9.49 4.49 -2.52
N ARG A 69 -8.89 3.82 -3.50
CA ARG A 69 -7.54 3.27 -3.41
C ARG A 69 -6.60 4.00 -4.36
N PRO A 70 -5.29 4.04 -4.05
CA PRO A 70 -4.29 4.51 -5.00
C PRO A 70 -4.33 3.74 -6.33
N GLU A 71 -3.99 4.43 -7.41
CA GLU A 71 -3.71 3.86 -8.72
C GLU A 71 -2.21 3.65 -8.89
N ALA A 72 -1.85 2.50 -9.43
CA ALA A 72 -0.49 2.17 -9.80
C ALA A 72 -0.40 1.87 -11.30
N ARG A 73 0.69 2.32 -11.92
CA ARG A 73 0.97 2.07 -13.34
C ARG A 73 2.46 2.18 -13.63
N THR A 74 2.91 1.57 -14.72
CA THR A 74 4.28 1.65 -15.22
C THR A 74 4.30 2.36 -16.58
N GLU A 75 5.15 3.37 -16.75
CA GLU A 75 5.26 4.14 -18.00
C GLU A 75 6.68 4.68 -18.13
N GLY A 76 7.33 4.45 -19.29
CA GLY A 76 8.66 5.01 -19.60
C GLY A 76 9.76 4.67 -18.59
N GLY A 77 9.80 3.44 -18.08
CA GLY A 77 10.77 3.01 -17.05
C GLY A 77 10.51 3.60 -15.66
N THR A 78 9.36 4.23 -15.46
CA THR A 78 8.94 4.77 -14.16
C THR A 78 7.70 4.03 -13.65
N PHE A 79 7.74 3.60 -12.41
CA PHE A 79 6.57 3.13 -11.68
C PHE A 79 5.92 4.32 -10.96
N PHE A 80 4.63 4.53 -11.22
CA PHE A 80 3.84 5.61 -10.65
C PHE A 80 2.82 5.05 -9.66
N LEU A 81 2.73 5.67 -8.49
CA LEU A 81 1.70 5.40 -7.49
C LEU A 81 1.01 6.72 -7.11
N ARG A 82 -0.32 6.82 -7.27
CA ARG A 82 -1.05 8.08 -7.06
C ARG A 82 -2.38 7.87 -6.35
N SER A 83 -2.76 8.75 -5.43
CA SER A 83 -4.12 8.73 -4.87
C SER A 83 -5.17 9.05 -5.95
N GLN A 84 -6.31 8.34 -5.94
CA GLN A 84 -7.46 8.76 -6.74
C GLN A 84 -8.12 9.99 -6.13
N ASP A 85 -8.36 11.03 -6.94
CA ASP A 85 -8.83 12.37 -6.54
C ASP A 85 -10.27 12.45 -6.01
N LYS A 86 -10.87 11.30 -5.65
CA LYS A 86 -12.19 11.30 -5.05
C LYS A 86 -12.05 11.80 -3.63
N ARG A 87 -12.80 12.87 -3.30
CA ARG A 87 -12.98 13.43 -1.95
C ARG A 87 -13.23 12.31 -0.94
N MET A 88 -12.16 11.72 -0.42
CA MET A 88 -12.25 10.73 0.61
C MET A 88 -12.56 11.51 1.88
N SER A 89 -13.80 11.43 2.36
CA SER A 89 -14.24 12.08 3.59
C SER A 89 -13.66 11.28 4.76
N PHE A 90 -12.43 11.62 5.13
CA PHE A 90 -11.50 10.74 5.83
C PHE A 90 -11.47 10.82 7.35
N ARG A 91 -12.55 11.25 8.02
CA ARG A 91 -12.48 11.38 9.49
C ARG A 91 -12.16 10.05 10.21
N ASN A 92 -12.29 8.88 9.58
CA ASN A 92 -12.09 7.56 10.18
C ASN A 92 -11.73 6.42 9.18
N GLU A 93 -10.99 6.68 8.11
CA GLU A 93 -10.54 5.61 7.20
C GLU A 93 -9.00 5.65 7.12
N ARG A 94 -8.36 4.52 7.47
CA ARG A 94 -6.90 4.35 7.36
C ARG A 94 -6.61 3.57 6.09
N CYS A 95 -5.62 4.03 5.34
CA CYS A 95 -5.11 3.37 4.15
C CYS A 95 -3.59 3.29 4.27
N THR A 96 -3.06 2.08 4.30
CA THR A 96 -1.62 1.80 4.33
C THR A 96 -1.24 1.07 3.06
N VAL A 97 -0.20 1.54 2.40
CA VAL A 97 0.30 1.01 1.13
C VAL A 97 1.71 0.49 1.34
N TYR A 98 1.92 -0.78 1.08
CA TYR A 98 3.25 -1.39 1.04
C TYR A 98 3.67 -1.55 -0.41
N VAL A 99 4.81 -0.97 -0.76
CA VAL A 99 5.42 -1.09 -2.08
C VAL A 99 6.74 -1.86 -1.92
N ARG A 100 6.74 -3.11 -2.35
CA ARG A 100 7.92 -3.97 -2.28
C ARG A 100 8.57 -4.02 -3.66
N ILE A 101 9.84 -3.65 -3.70
CA ILE A 101 10.62 -3.47 -4.92
C ILE A 101 11.62 -4.61 -5.02
N PRO A 102 11.63 -5.38 -6.11
CA PRO A 102 12.60 -6.45 -6.30
C PRO A 102 14.05 -6.00 -6.10
N GLU A 103 14.88 -6.86 -5.51
CA GLU A 103 16.32 -6.64 -5.45
C GLU A 103 16.97 -6.59 -6.85
N THR A 104 16.36 -7.28 -7.82
CA THR A 104 16.77 -7.28 -9.23
C THR A 104 16.51 -5.93 -9.93
N CYS A 105 15.63 -5.10 -9.37
CA CYS A 105 15.31 -3.77 -9.89
C CYS A 105 16.45 -2.80 -9.57
N SER A 106 17.17 -2.36 -10.61
CA SER A 106 18.23 -1.34 -10.51
C SER A 106 17.64 0.06 -10.37
N LEU A 107 17.03 0.32 -9.21
CA LEU A 107 16.36 1.57 -8.91
C LEU A 107 17.36 2.73 -8.80
N GLU A 108 17.30 3.66 -9.74
CA GLU A 108 18.15 4.85 -9.82
C GLU A 108 17.57 6.01 -9.00
N SER A 109 16.24 6.12 -8.95
CA SER A 109 15.57 7.19 -8.20
C SER A 109 14.24 6.76 -7.56
N LEU A 110 13.96 7.35 -6.40
CA LEU A 110 12.66 7.28 -5.76
C LEU A 110 12.27 8.66 -5.26
N ALA A 111 11.14 9.14 -5.76
CA ALA A 111 10.50 10.37 -5.31
C ALA A 111 9.15 10.01 -4.69
N ALA A 112 8.97 10.32 -3.40
CA ALA A 112 7.71 10.06 -2.70
C ALA A 112 7.22 11.31 -1.98
N VAL A 113 5.95 11.65 -2.22
CA VAL A 113 5.24 12.76 -1.61
C VAL A 113 3.95 12.27 -0.97
N SER A 114 3.70 12.68 0.27
CA SER A 114 2.43 12.48 0.98
C SER A 114 2.03 13.77 1.70
N SER A 115 0.76 14.18 1.54
CA SER A 115 0.25 15.44 2.12
C SER A 115 -0.14 15.34 3.59
N SER A 116 -0.38 14.13 4.10
CA SER A 116 -0.79 13.90 5.49
C SER A 116 -0.53 12.49 6.02
N GLY A 117 -0.18 11.55 5.14
CA GLY A 117 0.28 10.21 5.54
C GLY A 117 1.80 10.18 5.74
N ASN A 118 2.26 9.15 6.44
CA ASN A 118 3.68 8.93 6.66
C ASN A 118 4.33 8.24 5.46
N ILE A 119 5.60 8.53 5.22
CA ILE A 119 6.42 7.80 4.26
C ILE A 119 7.56 7.14 5.02
N SER A 120 7.66 5.82 4.92
CA SER A 120 8.78 5.06 5.44
C SER A 120 9.50 4.33 4.32
N CYS A 121 10.83 4.30 4.40
CA CYS A 121 11.69 3.59 3.48
C CYS A 121 12.56 2.64 4.29
N SER A 122 12.28 1.33 4.24
CA SER A 122 13.04 0.30 4.94
C SER A 122 13.93 -0.43 3.93
N ALA A 123 15.25 -0.46 4.17
CA ALA A 123 16.20 -1.25 3.38
C ALA A 123 16.30 -0.95 1.86
N LEU A 124 15.95 0.26 1.38
CA LEU A 124 16.13 0.65 -0.04
C LEU A 124 17.58 0.93 -0.47
N ALA A 125 18.56 0.64 0.38
CA ALA A 125 19.96 0.99 0.15
C ALA A 125 20.59 0.11 -0.94
N THR A 126 20.62 0.60 -2.17
CA THR A 126 21.56 0.19 -3.21
C THR A 126 21.61 1.29 -4.27
N SER A 127 22.66 2.11 -4.21
CA SER A 127 23.09 3.11 -5.21
C SER A 127 21.96 3.82 -5.99
N GLY A 128 21.34 4.84 -5.39
CA GLY A 128 20.34 5.68 -6.05
C GLY A 128 20.15 7.03 -5.35
N GLN A 129 19.56 8.00 -6.04
CA GLN A 129 19.16 9.28 -5.44
C GLN A 129 17.73 9.16 -4.90
N PHE A 130 17.56 9.31 -3.59
CA PHE A 130 16.27 9.19 -2.92
C PHE A 130 15.82 10.57 -2.42
N SER A 131 14.63 10.99 -2.84
CA SER A 131 13.97 12.19 -2.30
C SER A 131 12.63 11.79 -1.68
N VAL A 132 12.52 12.00 -0.38
CA VAL A 132 11.29 11.74 0.38
C VAL A 132 10.85 13.06 0.98
N GLN A 133 9.66 13.51 0.61
CA GLN A 133 9.07 14.73 1.16
C GLN A 133 7.69 14.40 1.74
N ALA A 134 7.62 14.32 3.07
CA ALA A 134 6.35 14.35 3.78
C ALA A 134 6.02 15.81 4.10
N SER A 135 4.84 16.28 3.70
CA SER A 135 4.33 17.58 4.13
C SER A 135 3.32 17.33 5.25
N SER A 136 3.48 18.00 6.39
CA SER A 136 2.39 18.12 7.37
C SER A 136 1.44 19.21 6.87
N GLY A 137 0.40 18.82 6.13
CA GLY A 137 -0.71 19.72 5.78
C GLY A 137 -1.48 20.20 7.01
#